data_AF-B1XYX7-F1
#
_entry.id   AF-B1XYX7-F1
#
_cell.length_a   1.000
_cell.length_b   1.000
_cell.length_c   1.000
_cell.angle_alpha   90.00
_cell.angle_beta   90.00
_cell.angle_gamma   90.00
#
_symmetry.space_group_name_H-M   'P 1'
#
loop_
_entity.id
_entity.type
_entity.pdbx_description
1 polymer ?
#
loop_
_entity_poly.entity_id
_entity_poly.type
_entity_poly.pdbx_seq_one_letter_code
_entity_poly.pdbx_strand_id
1 'polypeptide(L)' 'MIVCLCNRVSDRDIRHAVQVHGVRDFEVLKDQTSAASCCGCCHDCAREVFDAACQTADGKLGSTAPAHG' A
#
# COMPACT_ATOMS: atom_id res chain seq x y z
N MET A 1 2.30 0.82 -12.67
CA MET A 1 2.45 -0.63 -12.85
C MET A 1 1.20 -1.36 -12.40
N ILE A 2 0.74 -2.39 -13.12
CA ILE A 2 -0.28 -3.32 -12.60
C ILE A 2 0.37 -4.22 -11.55
N VAL A 3 -0.17 -4.21 -10.35
CA VAL A 3 0.30 -5.01 -9.21
C VAL A 3 -0.52 -6.29 -9.10
N CYS A 4 -1.86 -6.21 -9.20
CA CYS A 4 -2.74 -7.37 -9.19
C CYS A 4 -3.43 -7.53 -10.54
N LEU A 5 -3.14 -8.62 -11.26
CA LEU A 5 -3.80 -8.88 -12.54
C LEU A 5 -5.25 -9.35 -12.36
N CYS A 6 -5.54 -10.19 -11.37
CA CYS A 6 -6.88 -10.73 -11.11
C CYS A 6 -7.93 -9.63 -10.93
N ASN A 7 -7.60 -8.62 -10.13
CA ASN A 7 -8.51 -7.54 -9.77
C ASN A 7 -8.15 -6.20 -10.42
N ARG A 8 -7.20 -6.21 -11.36
CA ARG A 8 -6.72 -5.02 -12.11
C ARG A 8 -6.33 -3.87 -11.19
N VAL A 9 -5.63 -4.17 -10.09
CA VAL A 9 -5.14 -3.16 -9.14
C VAL A 9 -3.76 -2.68 -9.57
N SER A 10 -3.62 -1.38 -9.75
CA SER A 10 -2.34 -0.74 -10.03
C SER A 10 -1.66 -0.25 -8.76
N ASP A 11 -0.37 0.02 -8.87
CA ASP A 11 0.43 0.71 -7.84
C ASP A 11 -0.17 2.07 -7.46
N ARG A 12 -0.78 2.77 -8.43
CA ARG A 12 -1.48 4.04 -8.19
C ARG A 12 -2.70 3.84 -7.30
N ASP A 13 -3.47 2.76 -7.48
CA ASP A 13 -4.66 2.48 -6.67
C ASP A 13 -4.28 2.22 -5.21
N ILE A 14 -3.20 1.46 -4.98
CA ILE A 14 -2.66 1.21 -3.64
C ILE A 14 -2.20 2.52 -2.98
N ARG A 15 -1.41 3.34 -3.71
CA ARG A 15 -0.97 4.64 -3.18
C ARG A 15 -2.13 5.58 -2.90
N HIS A 16 -3.16 5.56 -3.73
CA HIS A 16 -4.37 6.36 -3.55
C HIS A 16 -5.13 5.95 -2.28
N ALA A 17 -5.29 4.65 -2.02
CA ALA A 17 -5.87 4.15 -0.77
C ALA A 17 -5.13 4.64 0.48
N VAL A 18 -3.80 4.63 0.43
CA VAL A 18 -2.98 5.13 1.54
C VAL A 18 -3.06 6.64 1.68
N GLN A 19 -2.87 7.38 0.59
CA GLN A 19 -2.66 8.84 0.63
C GLN A 19 -3.97 9.63 0.74
N VAL A 20 -5.04 9.16 0.10
CA VAL A 20 -6.33 9.87 0.05
C VAL A 20 -7.35 9.25 1.00
N HIS A 21 -7.41 7.92 1.07
CA HIS A 21 -8.35 7.21 1.97
C HIS A 21 -7.75 6.93 3.36
N GLY A 22 -6.47 7.25 3.57
CA GLY A 22 -5.83 7.13 4.89
C GLY A 22 -5.63 5.69 5.36
N VAL A 23 -5.65 4.70 4.46
CA VAL A 23 -5.47 3.29 4.82
C VAL A 23 -4.09 3.05 5.40
N ARG A 24 -4.01 2.49 6.62
CA ARG A 24 -2.75 2.17 7.33
C ARG A 24 -2.64 0.71 7.76
N ASP A 25 -3.62 -0.11 7.40
CA ASP A 25 -3.62 -1.55 7.62
C ASP A 25 -3.73 -2.29 6.28
N PHE A 26 -2.94 -3.35 6.12
CA PHE A 26 -2.88 -4.09 4.85
C PHE A 26 -4.12 -4.94 4.61
N GLU A 27 -4.78 -5.45 5.65
CA GLU A 27 -6.05 -6.17 5.48
C GLU A 27 -7.16 -5.21 5.02
N VAL A 28 -7.20 -3.99 5.57
CA VAL A 28 -8.11 -2.94 5.07
C VAL A 28 -7.82 -2.58 3.60
N LEU A 29 -6.55 -2.55 3.18
CA LEU A 29 -6.19 -2.35 1.77
C LEU A 29 -6.76 -3.48 0.90
N LYS A 30 -6.62 -4.73 1.32
CA LYS A 30 -7.15 -5.90 0.60
C LYS A 30 -8.67 -5.84 0.51
N ASP A 31 -9.36 -5.43 1.57
CA ASP A 31 -10.82 -5.26 1.54
C ASP A 31 -11.25 -4.18 0.55
N GLN A 32 -10.53 -3.05 0.48
CA GLN A 32 -10.88 -1.95 -0.42
C GLN A 32 -10.54 -2.24 -1.89
N THR A 33 -9.42 -2.90 -2.14
CA THR A 33 -8.87 -3.06 -3.51
C THR A 33 -9.03 -4.47 -4.07
N SER A 34 -9.37 -5.45 -3.23
CA SER A 34 -9.30 -6.88 -3.52
C SER A 34 -7.91 -7.38 -3.94
N ALA A 35 -6.85 -6.58 -3.78
CA ALA A 35 -5.49 -7.05 -4.03
C ALA A 35 -5.17 -8.25 -3.13
N ALA A 36 -4.40 -9.22 -3.64
CA ALA A 36 -4.02 -10.45 -2.95
C ALA A 36 -5.16 -11.40 -2.50
N SER A 37 -6.42 -11.09 -2.79
CA SER A 37 -7.57 -11.91 -2.34
C SER A 37 -8.00 -13.04 -3.30
N CYS A 38 -7.41 -13.13 -4.50
CA CYS A 38 -7.77 -14.14 -5.51
C CYS A 38 -6.72 -15.26 -5.61
N CYS A 39 -5.67 -15.08 -6.43
CA CYS A 39 -4.60 -16.08 -6.58
C CYS A 39 -3.44 -15.91 -5.58
N GLY A 40 -3.38 -14.78 -4.87
CA GLY A 40 -2.32 -14.45 -3.92
C GLY A 40 -0.96 -14.06 -4.54
N CYS A 41 -0.71 -14.32 -5.84
CA CYS A 41 0.61 -14.09 -6.45
C CYS A 41 1.13 -12.64 -6.37
N CYS A 42 0.24 -11.65 -6.21
CA CYS A 42 0.63 -10.25 -6.09
C CYS A 42 0.89 -9.82 -4.64
N HIS A 43 0.77 -10.70 -3.64
CA HIS A 43 0.78 -10.34 -2.23
C HIS A 43 2.02 -9.51 -1.85
N ASP A 44 3.20 -10.03 -2.14
CA ASP A 44 4.46 -9.37 -1.74
C ASP A 44 4.65 -8.05 -2.48
N CYS A 45 4.40 -8.02 -3.80
CA CYS A 45 4.46 -6.80 -4.59
C CYS A 45 3.45 -5.73 -4.11
N ALA A 46 2.23 -6.13 -3.75
CA ALA A 46 1.24 -5.21 -3.18
C ALA A 46 1.66 -4.70 -1.81
N ARG A 47 2.28 -5.56 -0.99
CA ARG A 47 2.78 -5.20 0.34
C ARG A 47 3.92 -4.20 0.26
N GLU A 48 4.89 -4.41 -0.63
CA GLU A 48 6.00 -3.48 -0.86
C GLU A 48 5.50 -2.09 -1.28
N VAL A 49 4.56 -2.02 -2.24
CA VAL A 49 3.98 -0.74 -2.67
C VAL A 49 3.21 -0.06 -1.55
N PHE A 50 2.46 -0.83 -0.75
CA PHE A 50 1.71 -0.32 0.40
C PHE A 50 2.65 0.24 1.47
N ASP A 51 3.67 -0.50 1.87
CA ASP A 51 4.60 -0.09 2.92
C ASP A 51 5.39 1.17 2.49
N ALA A 52 5.82 1.24 1.23
CA ALA A 52 6.47 2.43 0.68
C ALA A 52 5.53 3.65 0.66
N ALA A 53 4.25 3.44 0.35
CA ALA A 53 3.25 4.50 0.39
C ALA A 53 2.99 5.01 1.81
N CYS A 54 2.92 4.10 2.79
CA CYS A 54 2.73 4.44 4.20
C CYS A 54 3.90 5.25 4.75
N GLN A 55 5.15 4.86 4.44
CA GLN A 55 6.35 5.63 4.79
C GLN A 55 6.33 7.04 4.20
N THR A 56 5.92 7.17 2.93
CA THR A 56 5.81 8.47 2.27
C THR A 56 4.73 9.36 2.91
N ALA A 57 3.62 8.76 3.35
CA ALA A 57 2.54 9.50 4.01
C ALA A 57 2.90 9.91 5.45
N ASP A 58 3.64 9.08 6.17
CA ASP A 58 4.13 9.35 7.54
C ASP A 58 5.23 10.42 7.56
N GLY A 59 6.18 10.37 6.60
CA GLY A 59 7.19 11.41 6.43
C GLY A 59 6.61 12.79 6.07
N LYS A 60 5.33 12.86 5.69
CA LYS A 60 4.60 14.11 5.47
C LYS A 60 4.00 14.69 6.76
N LEU A 61 3.85 13.87 7.81
CA LEU A 61 3.39 14.27 9.16
C LEU A 61 4.54 14.44 10.16
N GLY A 62 5.72 13.89 9.90
CA GLY A 62 6.84 13.82 10.85
C GLY A 62 8.17 14.31 10.30
N SER A 63 8.40 15.62 10.29
CA SER A 63 9.76 16.17 10.42
C SER A 63 10.26 16.05 11.86
N THR A 64 10.32 14.83 12.40
CA THR A 64 11.23 14.48 13.51
C THR A 64 11.62 13.02 13.32
N ALA A 65 12.79 12.84 12.71
CA ALA A 65 13.41 11.54 12.46
C ALA A 65 13.79 10.83 13.78
N PRO A 66 13.70 9.48 13.86
CA PRO A 66 14.53 8.72 14.77
C PRO A 66 15.86 8.39 14.09
N ALA A 67 16.95 8.73 14.77
CA ALA A 67 18.28 8.20 14.48
C ALA A 67 18.28 6.70 14.83
N HIS A 68 18.59 5.84 13.86
CA HIS A 68 19.01 4.48 14.14
C HIS A 68 20.55 4.45 14.19
N GLY A 69 21.09 4.13 15.37
CA GLY A 69 22.49 3.78 15.59
C GLY A 69 22.74 2.29 15.43
#